data_AF-A0A154NZR2-F1
#
_entry.id   AF-A0A154NZR2-F1
#
_cell.length_a   1.000
_cell.length_b   1.000
_cell.length_c   1.000
_cell.angle_alpha   90.00
_cell.angle_beta   90.00
_cell.angle_gamma   90.00
#
_symmetry.space_group_name_H-M   'P 1'
#
loop_
_entity.id
_entity.type
_entity.pdbx_description
1 polymer ?
#
loop_
_entity_poly.entity_id
_entity_poly.type
_entity_poly.pdbx_seq_one_letter_code
_entity_poly.pdbx_strand_id
1 'polypeptide(L)'
;AKTKARKKGIVYLSSIPKYMNITKIRELFSVYGKVGRVYLQLAENVSEQDGKIKKHRKVCAKTFTEGWVEFESKKVAKQVALLLNNKQISTRKKSKFYDIIWNIKYLPRFKWIHLSERLAYERAVRKQRLRTEIAQAKREANVFSHNVDRSRKLRRMQQQDETSIFVPPVIKQRDTDAEIRSRKENDLATDRTGFLKSLFG
;
A
#
# COMPACT_ATOMS: atom_id res chain seq x y z
N ALA A 1 0.41 44.25 -21.55
CA ALA A 1 0.62 44.23 -20.07
C ALA A 1 0.57 42.80 -19.55
N LYS A 2 1.60 42.31 -18.85
CA LYS A 2 1.55 40.98 -18.19
C LYS A 2 0.61 41.08 -16.99
N THR A 3 -0.61 40.57 -17.10
CA THR A 3 -1.55 40.49 -15.98
C THR A 3 -0.98 39.56 -14.91
N LYS A 4 -0.77 40.06 -13.69
CA LYS A 4 -0.31 39.24 -12.57
C LYS A 4 -1.34 38.12 -12.33
N ALA A 5 -0.93 36.87 -12.50
CA ALA A 5 -1.80 35.72 -12.29
C ALA A 5 -2.38 35.76 -10.86
N ARG A 6 -3.71 35.68 -10.77
CA ARG A 6 -4.39 35.70 -9.47
C ARG A 6 -4.01 34.44 -8.70
N LYS A 7 -3.73 34.62 -7.40
CA LYS A 7 -3.44 33.49 -6.50
C LYS A 7 -4.71 32.66 -6.32
N LYS A 8 -4.66 31.41 -6.72
CA LYS A 8 -5.74 30.43 -6.52
C LYS A 8 -5.93 30.12 -5.03
N GLY A 9 -7.13 29.70 -4.66
CA GLY A 9 -7.46 29.28 -3.30
C GLY A 9 -8.32 28.02 -3.30
N ILE A 10 -8.16 27.19 -2.28
CA ILE A 10 -8.92 25.95 -2.14
C ILE A 10 -9.83 26.03 -0.94
N VAL A 11 -11.02 25.49 -1.14
CA VAL A 11 -12.06 25.30 -0.15
C VAL A 11 -12.24 23.81 0.09
N TYR A 12 -12.20 23.41 1.35
CA TYR A 12 -12.44 22.06 1.83
C TYR A 12 -13.92 21.89 2.22
N LEU A 13 -14.50 20.78 1.80
CA LEU A 13 -15.85 20.34 2.14
C LEU A 13 -15.72 19.09 3.01
N SER A 14 -16.12 19.19 4.27
CA SER A 14 -15.98 18.08 5.23
C SER A 14 -17.07 17.02 5.08
N SER A 15 -18.24 17.40 4.55
CA SER A 15 -19.38 16.50 4.38
C SER A 15 -20.08 16.82 3.07
N ILE A 16 -20.37 15.77 2.30
CA ILE A 16 -21.02 15.88 1.00
C ILE A 16 -22.34 15.08 1.05
N PRO A 17 -23.47 15.70 0.70
CA PRO A 17 -24.75 14.99 0.64
C PRO A 17 -24.72 13.77 -0.28
N LYS A 18 -25.55 12.77 0.05
CA LYS A 18 -25.87 11.67 -0.87
C LYS A 18 -26.47 12.25 -2.16
N TYR A 19 -26.12 11.68 -3.31
CA TYR A 19 -26.54 12.15 -4.65
C TYR A 19 -25.93 13.48 -5.12
N MET A 20 -25.00 14.06 -4.37
CA MET A 20 -24.29 15.27 -4.79
C MET A 20 -23.13 14.91 -5.73
N ASN A 21 -23.20 15.38 -6.98
CA ASN A 21 -22.15 15.15 -7.98
C ASN A 21 -21.21 16.35 -8.11
N ILE A 22 -20.02 16.12 -8.68
CA ILE A 22 -19.04 17.16 -9.00
C ILE A 22 -19.66 18.30 -9.81
N THR A 23 -20.49 17.97 -10.80
CA THR A 23 -21.19 18.96 -11.64
C THR A 23 -22.10 19.86 -10.83
N LYS A 24 -22.87 19.29 -9.88
CA LYS A 24 -23.76 20.07 -9.00
C LYS A 24 -23.00 20.97 -8.05
N ILE A 25 -21.88 20.49 -7.50
CA ILE A 25 -21.01 21.33 -6.66
C ILE A 25 -20.47 22.48 -7.51
N ARG A 26 -19.98 22.21 -8.72
CA ARG A 26 -19.52 23.25 -9.63
C ARG A 26 -20.61 24.28 -9.92
N GLU A 27 -21.83 23.85 -10.26
CA GLU A 27 -22.98 24.74 -10.50
C GLU A 27 -23.25 25.65 -9.29
N LEU A 28 -23.35 25.09 -8.08
CA LEU A 28 -23.64 25.86 -6.86
C LEU A 28 -22.54 26.87 -6.51
N PHE A 29 -21.28 26.47 -6.61
CA PHE A 29 -20.16 27.33 -6.27
C PHE A 29 -19.81 28.33 -7.38
N SER A 30 -20.20 28.06 -8.64
CA SER A 30 -19.95 28.95 -9.77
C SER A 30 -20.68 30.30 -9.64
N VAL A 31 -21.76 30.37 -8.85
CA VAL A 31 -22.49 31.61 -8.57
C VAL A 31 -21.63 32.63 -7.83
N TYR A 32 -20.71 32.17 -6.99
CA TYR A 32 -19.85 33.04 -6.18
C TYR A 32 -18.54 33.43 -6.89
N GLY A 33 -18.14 32.65 -7.91
CA GLY A 33 -16.99 32.97 -8.74
C GLY A 33 -16.49 31.79 -9.55
N LYS A 34 -15.45 32.02 -10.34
CA LYS A 34 -14.93 31.03 -11.28
C LYS A 34 -14.25 29.86 -10.56
N VAL A 35 -14.87 28.69 -10.68
CA VAL A 35 -14.40 27.41 -10.12
C VAL A 35 -13.43 26.74 -11.09
N GLY A 36 -12.25 26.37 -10.59
CA GLY A 36 -11.23 25.60 -11.29
C GLY A 36 -11.47 24.11 -11.14
N ARG A 37 -10.55 23.41 -10.49
CA ARG A 37 -10.61 21.95 -10.27
C ARG A 37 -11.51 21.59 -9.08
N VAL A 38 -12.17 20.44 -9.18
CA VAL A 38 -13.02 19.90 -8.10
C VAL A 38 -12.71 18.42 -7.95
N TYR A 39 -12.48 17.98 -6.72
CA TYR A 39 -12.21 16.59 -6.38
C TYR A 39 -13.11 16.21 -5.21
N LEU A 40 -13.78 15.07 -5.33
CA LEU A 40 -14.56 14.49 -4.24
C LEU A 40 -13.99 13.11 -3.96
N GLN A 41 -13.66 12.86 -2.71
CA GLN A 41 -13.20 11.57 -2.26
C GLN A 41 -14.39 10.65 -2.13
N LEU A 42 -14.34 9.54 -2.87
CA LEU A 42 -15.35 8.50 -2.78
C LEU A 42 -15.25 7.87 -1.39
N ALA A 43 -16.40 7.72 -0.72
CA ALA A 43 -16.46 6.92 0.49
C ALA A 43 -16.05 5.50 0.13
N GLU A 44 -15.10 4.91 0.87
CA GLU A 44 -14.84 3.48 0.77
C GLU A 44 -16.12 2.78 1.20
N ASN A 45 -16.93 2.35 0.24
CA ASN A 45 -18.12 1.58 0.52
C ASN A 45 -17.63 0.24 1.04
N VAL A 46 -18.00 -0.10 2.27
CA VAL A 46 -17.75 -1.41 2.92
C VAL A 46 -18.13 -2.59 2.01
N SER A 47 -19.03 -2.35 1.04
CA SER A 47 -19.42 -3.27 -0.03
C SER A 47 -18.29 -3.79 -0.92
N GLU A 48 -17.14 -3.11 -1.02
CA GLU A 48 -15.99 -3.62 -1.79
C GLU A 48 -15.10 -4.56 -0.98
N GLN A 49 -15.17 -4.53 0.37
CA GLN A 49 -14.45 -5.48 1.21
C GLN A 49 -15.18 -6.82 1.33
N ASP A 50 -16.50 -6.79 1.35
CA ASP A 50 -17.33 -7.98 1.25
C ASP A 50 -17.46 -8.38 -0.21
N GLY A 51 -16.55 -9.20 -0.74
CA GLY A 51 -16.56 -9.77 -2.10
C GLY A 51 -17.82 -10.56 -2.51
N LYS A 52 -18.93 -10.43 -1.77
CA LYS A 52 -20.25 -10.92 -2.11
C LYS A 52 -20.92 -9.91 -3.03
N ILE A 53 -20.67 -10.07 -4.33
CA ILE A 53 -21.46 -9.49 -5.43
C ILE A 53 -22.90 -9.99 -5.27
N LYS A 54 -23.70 -9.29 -4.47
CA LYS A 54 -25.15 -9.53 -4.41
C LYS A 54 -25.74 -8.98 -5.70
N LYS A 55 -25.99 -9.89 -6.66
CA LYS A 55 -26.53 -9.69 -8.03
C LYS A 55 -27.85 -8.91 -8.14
N HIS A 56 -28.37 -8.30 -7.06
CA HIS A 56 -29.67 -7.64 -7.04
C HIS A 56 -29.76 -6.41 -6.13
N ARG A 57 -28.68 -5.64 -5.96
CA ARG A 57 -28.74 -4.41 -5.14
C ARG A 57 -28.74 -3.17 -6.04
N LYS A 58 -29.87 -2.44 -6.02
CA LYS A 58 -30.08 -1.09 -6.57
C LYS A 58 -28.76 -0.32 -6.56
N VAL A 59 -28.33 0.18 -7.72
CA VAL A 59 -27.12 0.99 -7.93
C VAL A 59 -26.95 1.94 -6.73
N CYS A 60 -26.07 1.58 -5.80
CA CYS A 60 -25.86 2.37 -4.61
C CYS A 60 -25.19 3.65 -5.09
N ALA A 61 -25.90 4.77 -5.01
CA ALA A 61 -25.36 6.04 -5.46
C ALA A 61 -24.05 6.30 -4.71
N LYS A 62 -22.98 6.53 -5.47
CA LYS A 62 -21.65 6.82 -4.96
C LYS A 62 -21.74 7.95 -3.93
N THR A 63 -21.44 7.65 -2.69
CA THR A 63 -21.34 8.61 -1.60
C THR A 63 -19.92 9.15 -1.55
N PHE A 64 -19.78 10.43 -1.20
CA PHE A 64 -18.49 11.08 -1.04
C PHE A 64 -18.31 11.47 0.41
N THR A 65 -17.12 11.27 0.97
CA THR A 65 -16.81 11.68 2.35
C THR A 65 -16.39 13.14 2.37
N GLU A 66 -15.41 13.48 1.53
CA GLU A 66 -14.72 14.77 1.57
C GLU A 66 -14.60 15.37 0.18
N GLY A 67 -14.41 16.69 0.11
CA GLY A 67 -14.28 17.40 -1.16
C GLY A 67 -13.32 18.58 -1.11
N TRP A 68 -12.71 18.88 -2.25
CA TRP A 68 -11.84 20.02 -2.45
C TRP A 68 -12.27 20.77 -3.70
N VAL A 69 -12.53 22.06 -3.55
CA VAL A 69 -12.95 22.97 -4.62
C VAL A 69 -11.89 24.05 -4.78
N GLU A 70 -11.27 24.12 -5.95
CA GLU A 70 -10.32 25.18 -6.30
C GLU A 70 -11.06 26.37 -6.92
N PHE A 71 -10.81 27.57 -6.42
CA PHE A 71 -11.22 28.83 -7.01
C PHE A 71 -10.03 29.53 -7.66
N GLU A 72 -10.30 30.24 -8.75
CA GLU A 72 -9.27 31.03 -9.46
C GLU A 72 -8.72 32.18 -8.59
N SER A 73 -9.51 32.69 -7.65
CA SER A 73 -9.11 33.73 -6.71
C SER A 73 -9.26 33.29 -5.26
N LYS A 74 -8.18 33.37 -4.48
CA LYS A 74 -8.19 33.07 -3.04
C LYS A 74 -9.09 34.01 -2.23
N LYS A 75 -9.35 35.23 -2.73
CA LYS A 75 -10.26 36.18 -2.06
C LYS A 75 -11.69 35.62 -2.08
N VAL A 76 -12.12 35.15 -3.25
CA VAL A 76 -13.42 34.49 -3.43
C VAL A 76 -13.50 33.25 -2.55
N ALA A 77 -12.47 32.38 -2.57
CA ALA A 77 -12.45 31.20 -1.70
C ALA A 77 -12.66 31.52 -0.21
N LYS A 78 -12.00 32.56 0.31
CA LYS A 78 -12.18 33.02 1.69
C LYS A 78 -13.60 33.51 1.96
N GLN A 79 -14.13 34.35 1.07
CA GLN A 79 -15.47 34.90 1.20
C GLN A 79 -16.54 33.79 1.14
N VAL A 80 -16.40 32.85 0.21
CA VAL A 80 -17.27 31.68 0.07
C VAL A 80 -17.27 30.84 1.34
N ALA A 81 -16.11 30.56 1.92
CA ALA A 81 -16.03 29.82 3.17
C ALA A 81 -16.74 30.56 4.32
N LEU A 82 -16.55 31.87 4.46
CA LEU A 82 -17.24 32.67 5.47
C LEU A 82 -18.76 32.73 5.25
N LEU A 83 -19.19 32.87 3.99
CA LEU A 83 -20.59 33.05 3.65
C LEU A 83 -21.40 31.77 3.65
N LEU A 84 -20.85 30.64 3.19
CA LEU A 84 -21.59 29.39 3.03
C LEU A 84 -21.43 28.45 4.21
N ASN A 85 -20.38 28.59 5.03
CA ASN A 85 -20.24 27.74 6.19
C ASN A 85 -21.44 27.90 7.13
N ASN A 86 -21.99 26.78 7.59
CA ASN A 86 -23.20 26.69 8.41
C ASN A 86 -24.48 27.18 7.73
N LYS A 87 -24.52 27.31 6.40
CA LYS A 87 -25.76 27.61 5.66
C LYS A 87 -26.36 26.36 5.03
N GLN A 88 -27.68 26.35 4.90
CA GLN A 88 -28.39 25.31 4.17
C GLN A 88 -27.98 25.30 2.70
N ILE A 89 -27.90 24.10 2.11
CA ILE A 89 -27.49 23.91 0.72
C ILE A 89 -28.56 24.43 -0.24
N SER A 90 -29.83 24.22 0.08
CA SER A 90 -30.97 24.58 -0.76
C SER A 90 -32.04 25.28 0.05
N THR A 91 -32.59 26.36 -0.48
CA THR A 91 -33.72 27.09 0.12
C THR A 91 -35.09 26.51 -0.27
N ARG A 92 -35.13 25.57 -1.21
CA ARG A 92 -36.38 24.98 -1.73
C ARG A 92 -36.81 23.79 -0.88
N LYS A 93 -37.99 23.85 -0.25
CA LYS A 93 -38.55 22.78 0.59
C LYS A 93 -38.67 21.41 -0.10
N LYS A 94 -38.90 21.38 -1.42
CA LYS A 94 -38.99 20.13 -2.21
C LYS A 94 -37.62 19.55 -2.59
N SER A 95 -36.53 20.24 -2.26
CA SER A 95 -35.19 19.81 -2.63
C SER A 95 -34.68 18.73 -1.68
N LYS A 96 -34.00 17.72 -2.22
CA LYS A 96 -33.33 16.67 -1.44
C LYS A 96 -32.25 17.19 -0.49
N PHE A 97 -31.81 18.43 -0.67
CA PHE A 97 -30.73 19.06 0.08
C PHE A 97 -31.21 20.18 1.01
N TYR A 98 -32.52 20.23 1.32
CA TYR A 98 -33.11 21.29 2.12
C TYR A 98 -32.58 21.29 3.57
N ASP A 99 -32.61 20.14 4.25
CA ASP A 99 -32.19 20.01 5.65
C ASP A 99 -30.67 19.91 5.84
N ILE A 100 -29.91 19.90 4.75
CA ILE A 100 -28.46 19.69 4.81
C ILE A 100 -27.74 21.03 4.89
N ILE A 101 -26.76 21.10 5.77
CA ILE A 101 -25.96 22.28 6.04
C ILE A 101 -24.55 22.09 5.46
N TRP A 102 -24.03 23.15 4.87
CA TRP A 102 -22.65 23.21 4.40
C TRP A 102 -21.65 23.27 5.56
N ASN A 103 -20.70 22.35 5.57
CA ASN A 103 -19.51 22.42 6.41
C ASN A 103 -18.28 22.67 5.53
N ILE A 104 -17.80 23.92 5.56
CA ILE A 104 -16.86 24.45 4.58
C ILE A 104 -15.71 25.17 5.28
N LYS A 105 -14.48 24.87 4.89
CA LYS A 105 -13.29 25.53 5.41
C LYS A 105 -12.37 26.02 4.31
N TYR A 106 -11.94 27.28 4.38
CA TYR A 106 -10.86 27.77 3.52
C TYR A 106 -9.51 27.22 4.01
N LEU A 107 -8.70 26.71 3.09
CA LEU A 107 -7.36 26.20 3.40
C LEU A 107 -6.29 27.24 3.05
N PRO A 108 -5.69 27.93 4.04
CA PRO A 108 -4.62 28.90 3.79
C PRO A 108 -3.35 28.20 3.31
N ARG A 109 -2.64 28.84 2.37
CA ARG A 109 -1.36 28.36 1.78
C ARG A 109 -1.44 26.98 1.09
N PHE A 110 -2.61 26.35 1.04
CA PHE A 110 -2.85 25.10 0.37
C PHE A 110 -3.07 25.30 -1.14
N LYS A 111 -2.54 24.38 -1.93
CA LYS A 111 -2.57 24.37 -3.40
C LYS A 111 -2.95 22.98 -3.87
N TRP A 112 -3.48 22.88 -5.09
CA TRP A 112 -3.95 21.63 -5.64
C TRP A 112 -2.86 20.56 -5.72
N ILE A 113 -1.63 21.00 -5.96
CA ILE A 113 -0.45 20.13 -6.06
C ILE A 113 -0.27 19.31 -4.77
N HIS A 114 -0.43 19.93 -3.60
CA HIS A 114 -0.30 19.24 -2.31
C HIS A 114 -1.35 18.15 -2.11
N LEU A 115 -2.57 18.36 -2.63
CA LEU A 115 -3.62 17.33 -2.61
C LEU A 115 -3.24 16.16 -3.53
N SER A 116 -2.88 16.46 -4.78
CA SER A 116 -2.53 15.41 -5.74
C SER A 116 -1.28 14.64 -5.34
N GLU A 117 -0.30 15.33 -4.75
CA GLU A 117 0.95 14.75 -4.26
C GLU A 117 0.67 13.79 -3.10
N ARG A 118 -0.09 14.22 -2.09
CA ARG A 118 -0.49 13.36 -0.98
C ARG A 118 -1.25 12.12 -1.47
N LEU A 119 -2.22 12.30 -2.36
CA LEU A 119 -3.04 11.21 -2.88
C LEU A 119 -2.20 10.22 -3.73
N ALA A 120 -1.27 10.74 -4.53
CA ALA A 120 -0.35 9.92 -5.32
C ALA A 120 0.60 9.13 -4.41
N TYR A 121 1.12 9.77 -3.36
CA TYR A 121 1.97 9.14 -2.37
C TYR A 121 1.25 8.01 -1.63
N GLU A 122 0.04 8.27 -1.08
CA GLU A 122 -0.76 7.25 -0.39
C GLU A 122 -1.04 6.03 -1.30
N ARG A 123 -1.37 6.27 -2.57
CA ARG A 123 -1.57 5.21 -3.57
C ARG A 123 -0.28 4.43 -3.87
N ALA A 124 0.84 5.13 -4.02
CA ALA A 124 2.14 4.50 -4.29
C ALA A 124 2.57 3.61 -3.13
N VAL A 125 2.44 4.10 -1.89
CA VAL A 125 2.75 3.35 -0.67
C VAL A 125 1.87 2.11 -0.56
N ARG A 126 0.55 2.23 -0.74
CA ARG A 126 -0.38 1.08 -0.71
C ARG A 126 -0.03 0.04 -1.78
N LYS A 127 0.28 0.51 -3.00
CA LYS A 127 0.67 -0.36 -4.12
C LYS A 127 1.99 -1.08 -3.85
N GLN A 128 2.95 -0.39 -3.24
CA GLN A 128 4.25 -0.97 -2.89
C GLN A 128 4.11 -2.04 -1.81
N ARG A 129 3.34 -1.77 -0.75
CA ARG A 129 3.04 -2.76 0.32
C ARG A 129 2.40 -4.02 -0.24
N LEU A 130 1.37 -3.88 -1.06
CA LEU A 130 0.72 -5.03 -1.70
C LEU A 130 1.69 -5.82 -2.59
N ARG A 131 2.56 -5.12 -3.34
CA ARG A 131 3.58 -5.78 -4.16
C ARG A 131 4.59 -6.57 -3.33
N THR A 132 5.03 -6.03 -2.19
CA THR A 132 5.96 -6.72 -1.30
C THR A 132 5.31 -7.94 -0.67
N GLU A 133 4.04 -7.85 -0.26
CA GLU A 133 3.26 -8.98 0.26
C GLU A 133 3.11 -10.09 -0.78
N ILE A 134 2.74 -9.73 -2.02
CA ILE A 134 2.65 -10.69 -3.13
C ILE A 134 4.02 -11.32 -3.43
N ALA A 135 5.09 -10.53 -3.43
CA ALA A 135 6.43 -11.04 -3.70
C ALA A 135 6.90 -12.01 -2.62
N GLN A 136 6.58 -11.74 -1.35
CA GLN A 136 6.85 -12.65 -0.24
C GLN A 136 6.09 -13.97 -0.41
N ALA A 137 4.77 -13.92 -0.62
CA ALA A 137 3.95 -15.12 -0.82
C ALA A 137 4.42 -15.95 -2.02
N LYS A 138 4.80 -15.29 -3.13
CA LYS A 138 5.39 -15.98 -4.29
C LYS A 138 6.71 -16.66 -3.99
N ARG A 139 7.59 -16.01 -3.20
CA ARG A 139 8.87 -16.61 -2.80
C ARG A 139 8.64 -17.87 -1.97
N GLU A 140 7.74 -17.81 -0.99
CA GLU A 140 7.37 -18.95 -0.15
C GLU A 140 6.77 -20.10 -0.98
N ALA A 141 5.84 -19.79 -1.90
CA ALA A 141 5.24 -20.77 -2.80
C ALA A 141 6.26 -21.43 -3.74
N ASN A 142 7.21 -20.66 -4.29
CA ASN A 142 8.26 -21.18 -5.16
C ASN A 142 9.21 -22.12 -4.40
N VAL A 143 9.60 -21.75 -3.18
CA VAL A 143 10.44 -22.62 -2.32
C VAL A 143 9.71 -23.92 -2.01
N PHE A 144 8.41 -23.85 -1.68
CA PHE A 144 7.59 -25.04 -1.45
C PHE A 144 7.53 -25.94 -2.69
N SER A 145 7.21 -25.38 -3.86
CA SER A 145 7.17 -26.14 -5.13
C SER A 145 8.50 -26.84 -5.41
N HIS A 146 9.62 -26.11 -5.30
CA HIS A 146 10.95 -26.66 -5.52
C HIS A 146 11.28 -27.80 -4.56
N ASN A 147 10.91 -27.67 -3.29
CA ASN A 147 11.14 -28.72 -2.28
C ASN A 147 10.28 -29.97 -2.53
N VAL A 148 9.03 -29.80 -2.96
CA VAL A 148 8.15 -30.92 -3.35
C VAL A 148 8.72 -31.64 -4.58
N ASP A 149 9.16 -30.90 -5.60
CA ASP A 149 9.74 -31.49 -6.80
C ASP A 149 11.06 -32.22 -6.50
N ARG A 150 11.92 -31.63 -5.66
CA ARG A 150 13.15 -32.28 -5.18
C ARG A 150 12.86 -33.55 -4.41
N SER A 151 11.89 -33.53 -3.49
CA SER A 151 11.48 -34.71 -2.71
C SER A 151 10.93 -35.81 -3.61
N ARG A 152 10.10 -35.47 -4.61
CA ARG A 152 9.60 -36.43 -5.61
C ARG A 152 10.75 -37.05 -6.41
N LYS A 153 11.74 -36.26 -6.84
CA LYS A 153 12.91 -36.77 -7.57
C LYS A 153 13.73 -37.73 -6.71
N LEU A 154 14.02 -37.38 -5.46
CA LEU A 154 14.76 -38.23 -4.53
C LEU A 154 14.03 -39.56 -4.27
N ARG A 155 12.71 -39.53 -4.08
CA ARG A 155 11.91 -40.77 -3.92
C ARG A 155 12.00 -41.68 -5.15
N ARG A 156 11.97 -41.12 -6.37
CA ARG A 156 12.14 -41.91 -7.60
C ARG A 156 13.54 -42.52 -7.71
N MET A 157 14.58 -41.77 -7.33
CA MET A 157 15.95 -42.29 -7.31
C MET A 157 16.09 -43.42 -6.29
N GLN A 158 15.57 -43.27 -5.06
CA GLN A 158 15.58 -44.33 -4.04
C GLN A 158 14.87 -45.60 -4.52
N GLN A 159 13.72 -45.49 -5.17
CA GLN A 159 13.02 -46.65 -5.75
C GLN A 159 13.81 -47.33 -6.87
N GLN A 160 14.58 -46.56 -7.65
CA GLN A 160 15.48 -47.10 -8.68
C GLN A 160 16.72 -47.76 -8.05
N ASP A 161 17.28 -47.15 -7.02
CA ASP A 161 18.44 -47.66 -6.30
C ASP A 161 18.10 -48.97 -5.57
N GLU A 162 16.91 -49.08 -4.96
CA GLU A 162 16.38 -50.32 -4.35
C GLU A 162 16.15 -51.44 -5.38
N THR A 163 15.86 -51.09 -6.63
CA THR A 163 15.70 -52.07 -7.73
C THR A 163 17.02 -52.36 -8.45
N SER A 164 18.06 -51.54 -8.27
CA SER A 164 19.38 -51.72 -8.87
C SER A 164 20.35 -52.41 -7.92
N ILE A 165 20.89 -53.57 -8.31
CA ILE A 165 21.91 -54.33 -7.56
C ILE A 165 23.31 -53.70 -7.79
N PHE A 166 23.44 -52.38 -7.64
CA PHE A 166 24.70 -51.68 -7.87
C PHE A 166 25.14 -50.99 -6.58
N VAL A 167 26.23 -51.48 -5.97
CA VAL A 167 26.85 -50.87 -4.79
C VAL A 167 27.82 -49.79 -5.28
N PRO A 168 27.59 -48.50 -4.98
CA PRO A 168 28.50 -47.44 -5.41
C PRO A 168 29.86 -47.61 -4.71
N PRO A 169 30.98 -47.40 -5.42
CA PRO A 169 32.30 -47.44 -4.80
C PRO A 169 32.45 -46.32 -3.77
N VAL A 170 33.06 -46.64 -2.62
CA VAL A 170 33.30 -45.68 -1.54
C VAL A 170 34.32 -44.64 -2.00
N ILE A 171 33.84 -43.44 -2.31
CA ILE A 171 34.69 -42.30 -2.66
C ILE A 171 35.24 -41.72 -1.35
N LYS A 172 36.54 -41.88 -1.11
CA LYS A 172 37.22 -41.25 0.03
C LYS A 172 37.30 -39.73 -0.21
N GLN A 173 36.45 -38.98 0.48
CA GLN A 173 36.51 -37.52 0.47
C GLN A 173 37.76 -37.06 1.23
N ARG A 174 38.49 -36.09 0.66
CA ARG A 174 39.60 -35.43 1.38
C ARG A 174 39.03 -34.55 2.50
N ASP A 175 39.66 -34.63 3.67
CA ASP A 175 39.33 -33.79 4.83
C ASP A 175 39.42 -32.30 4.45
N THR A 176 38.50 -31.49 4.99
CA THR A 176 38.52 -30.04 4.76
C THR A 176 39.59 -29.34 5.62
N ASP A 177 40.11 -28.19 5.19
CA ASP A 177 41.16 -27.45 5.92
C ASP A 177 40.81 -27.14 7.38
N ALA A 178 39.53 -26.92 7.69
CA ALA A 178 39.06 -26.71 9.06
C ALA A 178 39.20 -27.97 9.92
N GLU A 179 38.92 -29.13 9.32
CA GLU A 179 39.00 -30.47 9.93
C GLU A 179 40.46 -30.91 10.14
N ILE A 180 41.34 -30.55 9.20
CA ILE A 180 42.79 -30.77 9.32
C ILE A 180 43.34 -29.95 10.49
N ARG A 181 42.90 -28.68 10.64
CA ARG A 181 43.34 -27.80 11.73
C ARG A 181 42.85 -28.29 13.09
N SER A 182 41.58 -28.68 13.21
CA SER A 182 41.04 -29.19 14.48
C SER A 182 41.66 -30.53 14.88
N ARG A 183 41.94 -31.43 13.93
CA ARG A 183 42.68 -32.66 14.20
C ARG A 183 44.09 -32.38 14.72
N LYS A 184 44.79 -31.42 14.11
CA LYS A 184 46.13 -31.01 14.54
C LYS A 184 46.15 -30.34 15.92
N GLU A 185 45.10 -29.61 16.27
CA GLU A 185 44.92 -28.99 17.59
C GLU A 185 44.64 -30.05 18.67
N ASN A 186 43.83 -31.07 18.36
CA ASN A 186 43.57 -32.21 19.24
C ASN A 186 44.82 -33.09 19.44
N ASP A 187 45.62 -33.32 18.39
CA ASP A 187 46.90 -34.06 18.50
C ASP A 187 47.91 -33.31 19.40
N LEU A 188 47.95 -31.97 19.31
CA LEU A 188 48.80 -31.14 20.18
C LEU A 188 48.39 -31.16 21.66
N ALA A 189 47.12 -31.44 21.97
CA ALA A 189 46.61 -31.50 23.33
C ALA A 189 46.95 -32.83 24.05
N THR A 190 47.21 -33.90 23.30
CA THR A 190 47.20 -35.26 23.86
C THR A 190 48.58 -35.84 24.15
N ASP A 191 49.68 -35.27 23.66
CA ASP A 191 50.95 -36.02 23.63
C ASP A 191 52.22 -35.22 23.97
N ARG A 192 52.32 -34.77 25.22
CA ARG A 192 53.61 -34.36 25.83
C ARG A 192 53.98 -35.17 27.07
N THR A 193 53.06 -35.96 27.60
CA THR A 193 53.28 -36.77 28.82
C THR A 193 54.16 -37.98 28.55
N GLY A 194 54.05 -38.60 27.37
CA GLY A 194 54.90 -39.72 26.95
C GLY A 194 56.34 -39.30 26.65
N PHE A 195 56.51 -38.20 25.90
CA PHE A 195 57.82 -37.65 25.53
C PHE A 195 58.62 -37.13 26.74
N LEU A 196 57.96 -36.48 27.71
CA LEU A 196 58.65 -36.00 28.92
C LEU A 196 59.05 -37.15 29.86
N LYS A 197 58.29 -38.26 29.87
CA LYS A 197 58.68 -39.47 30.62
C LYS A 197 59.91 -40.18 30.05
N SER A 198 60.15 -40.09 28.74
CA SER A 198 61.34 -40.70 28.11
C SER A 198 62.61 -39.84 28.25
N LEU A 199 62.50 -38.60 28.71
CA LEU A 199 63.62 -37.66 28.85
C LEU A 199 64.19 -37.60 30.28
N PHE A 200 63.41 -38.03 31.28
CA PHE A 200 63.76 -37.94 32.70
C PHE A 200 63.54 -39.25 33.49
N GLY A 201 63.28 -40.36 32.80
CA GLY A 201 63.06 -41.69 33.37
C GLY A 201 64.26 -42.61 33.22
#